data_AF-A0A9D7K0A4-F1
#
_entry.id   AF-A0A9D7K0A4-F1
#
_cell.length_a   1.000
_cell.length_b   1.000
_cell.length_c   1.000
_cell.angle_alpha   90.00
_cell.angle_beta   90.00
_cell.angle_gamma   90.00
#
_symmetry.space_group_name_H-M   'P 1'
#
loop_
_entity.id
_entity.type
_entity.pdbx_description
1 polymer ?
#
loop_
_entity_poly.entity_id
_entity_poly.type
_entity_poly.pdbx_seq_one_letter_code
_entity_poly.pdbx_strand_id
1 'polypeptide(L)'
;MGTFRELYDWNERTFWNSLSKKLSSFLLLYVINLGYLYVYLDQKSFVAAQLVSGQVAPDVAARINASLESGLLVVIVLTLLALVWSVGQVLYLRSLILKPVRSVITTFNEIAEGAGDFSRDLKPISHDEFRELAESYNRFAEKMRRIISDIRKASIEIAREAVQVKVRVDETGKSARQQGQMTELVFTASTEATQAIDEVSRSTQVISDSTNTNLDGARISLREMQEISSKINVVGEKVLRFNQTVDDLSKRSASINQIAALIREVADQTNLLALNAAIEAARAGEAGRGFAVVADEVRKLAERVTVASAEITGNIDKMLSLVSNTRSENEEINADVQQTREVVGRSATHFEQMVVDFERTGEQLLHIASAMEELSSTNGQVHENVSQIHTLSGEVARYMADSEDRTNALATATEGVQELVSRFKTGSGAFDAAVDKSRMLRDAVQAQLADMQRAGIDVFDRNYVPFGNCTPPKSKVTWGDEYARRCQGLLEKCLGEVPSCAYAVAVNTDGYLSAHNLKFSKPLTGDQAADLVGNRTCRKFENPGELRAARNTLPVLVRTYVRDTGELLCDIALPIEVGGRLWGNVRVGTVAEALLVE
;
A
#
# COMPACT_ATOMS: atom_id res chain seq x y z
N MET A 1 -39.14 15.17 65.06
CA MET A 1 -37.71 14.79 64.92
C MET A 1 -36.87 15.83 64.16
N GLY A 2 -37.43 16.68 63.28
CA GLY A 2 -36.67 17.72 62.55
C GLY A 2 -36.13 18.85 63.45
N THR A 3 -36.96 19.40 64.32
CA THR A 3 -36.61 20.56 65.17
C THR A 3 -35.44 20.30 66.13
N PHE A 4 -35.34 19.12 66.74
CA PHE A 4 -34.23 18.76 67.62
C PHE A 4 -32.92 18.59 66.85
N ARG A 5 -32.98 18.03 65.64
CA ARG A 5 -31.80 17.84 64.78
C ARG A 5 -31.30 19.18 64.25
N GLU A 6 -32.19 20.08 63.88
CA GLU A 6 -31.87 21.46 63.47
C GLU A 6 -31.28 22.27 64.62
N LEU A 7 -31.83 22.15 65.83
CA LEU A 7 -31.29 22.81 67.02
C LEU A 7 -29.91 22.27 67.40
N TYR A 8 -29.73 20.95 67.31
CA TYR A 8 -28.44 20.29 67.50
C TYR A 8 -27.42 20.76 66.44
N ASP A 9 -27.81 20.80 65.17
CA ASP A 9 -26.95 21.23 64.06
C ASP A 9 -26.55 22.71 64.21
N TRP A 10 -27.49 23.58 64.61
CA TRP A 10 -27.23 24.98 64.91
C TRP A 10 -26.27 25.12 66.09
N ASN A 11 -26.52 24.42 67.19
CA ASN A 11 -25.66 24.44 68.37
C ASN A 11 -24.24 23.93 68.05
N GLU A 12 -24.13 22.85 67.24
CA GLU A 12 -22.85 22.31 66.82
C GLU A 12 -22.09 23.29 65.92
N ARG A 13 -22.76 23.93 64.96
CA ARG A 13 -22.16 24.97 64.10
C ARG A 13 -21.75 26.23 64.83
N THR A 14 -22.54 26.67 65.80
CA THR A 14 -22.34 27.97 66.45
C THR A 14 -21.34 27.88 67.60
N PHE A 15 -21.45 26.86 68.46
CA PHE A 15 -20.67 26.76 69.68
C PHE A 15 -19.57 25.70 69.62
N TRP A 16 -19.76 24.63 68.83
CA TRP A 16 -18.91 23.44 68.83
C TRP A 16 -18.30 23.14 67.46
N ASN A 17 -17.84 24.17 66.76
CA ASN A 17 -17.34 24.07 65.38
C ASN A 17 -15.86 23.68 65.23
N SER A 18 -15.19 23.31 66.33
CA SER A 18 -13.84 22.74 66.28
C SER A 18 -13.66 21.69 67.36
N LEU A 19 -12.81 20.70 67.08
CA LEU A 19 -12.45 19.66 68.03
C LEU A 19 -11.82 20.26 69.29
N SER A 20 -11.03 21.32 69.12
CA SER A 20 -10.43 22.08 70.22
C SER A 20 -11.48 22.75 71.12
N LYS A 21 -12.54 23.35 70.56
CA LYS A 21 -13.63 23.93 71.36
C LYS A 21 -14.40 22.85 72.11
N LYS A 22 -14.69 21.73 71.44
CA LYS A 22 -15.28 20.54 72.06
C LYS A 22 -14.41 20.10 73.26
N LEU A 23 -13.10 19.93 73.05
CA LEU A 23 -12.10 19.55 74.06
C LEU A 23 -11.95 20.55 75.23
N SER A 24 -11.94 21.85 74.98
CA SER A 24 -11.71 22.85 76.02
C SER A 24 -12.85 22.98 77.03
N SER A 25 -14.08 22.59 76.67
CA SER A 25 -15.22 22.63 77.59
C SER A 25 -15.15 21.63 78.74
N PHE A 26 -14.31 20.60 78.63
CA PHE A 26 -14.24 19.49 79.59
C PHE A 26 -13.53 19.84 80.89
N LEU A 27 -12.54 20.72 80.83
CA LEU A 27 -11.71 21.06 81.99
C LEU A 27 -12.33 22.16 82.85
N LEU A 28 -13.03 23.11 82.24
CA LEU A 28 -13.48 24.31 82.94
C LEU A 28 -14.50 23.97 84.05
N LEU A 29 -15.54 23.20 83.75
CA LEU A 29 -16.63 22.91 84.68
C LEU A 29 -16.21 21.97 85.83
N TYR A 30 -15.31 21.04 85.56
CA TYR A 30 -14.84 20.08 86.57
C TYR A 30 -13.82 20.73 87.53
N VAL A 31 -12.89 21.54 87.01
CA VAL A 31 -11.92 22.29 87.84
C VAL A 31 -12.63 23.29 88.74
N ILE A 32 -13.67 23.96 88.23
CA ILE A 32 -14.51 24.86 89.04
C ILE A 32 -15.22 24.09 90.18
N ASN A 33 -15.74 22.89 89.91
CA ASN A 33 -16.37 22.05 90.95
C ASN A 33 -15.37 21.59 92.03
N LEU A 34 -14.17 21.14 91.64
CA LEU A 34 -13.12 20.77 92.58
C LEU A 34 -12.65 21.96 93.42
N GLY A 35 -12.51 23.14 92.80
CA GLY A 35 -12.21 24.37 93.50
C GLY A 35 -13.30 24.74 94.52
N TYR A 36 -14.58 24.59 94.17
CA TYR A 36 -15.69 24.83 95.07
C TYR A 36 -15.70 23.86 96.26
N LEU A 37 -15.45 22.56 96.01
CA LEU A 37 -15.32 21.56 97.07
C LEU A 37 -14.15 21.89 98.01
N TYR A 38 -13.00 22.31 97.48
CA TYR A 38 -11.85 22.73 98.28
C TYR A 38 -12.20 23.93 99.18
N VAL A 39 -12.80 24.98 98.62
CA VAL A 39 -13.23 26.17 99.37
C VAL A 39 -14.24 25.79 100.46
N TYR A 40 -15.16 24.87 100.17
CA TYR A 40 -16.13 24.39 101.16
C TYR A 40 -15.45 23.67 102.34
N LEU A 41 -14.47 22.80 102.05
CA LEU A 41 -13.71 22.09 103.09
C LEU A 41 -12.88 23.04 103.94
N ASP A 42 -12.23 24.03 103.32
CA ASP A 42 -11.47 25.07 104.01
C ASP A 42 -12.37 25.89 104.95
N GLN A 43 -13.51 26.38 104.45
CA GLN A 43 -14.50 27.10 105.27
C GLN A 43 -15.05 26.25 106.42
N LYS A 44 -15.34 24.96 106.18
CA LYS A 44 -15.78 24.03 107.23
C LYS A 44 -14.73 23.91 108.34
N SER A 45 -13.45 23.76 107.97
CA SER A 45 -12.35 23.65 108.94
C SER A 45 -12.15 24.93 109.76
N PHE A 46 -12.27 26.09 109.11
CA PHE A 46 -12.19 27.40 109.77
C PHE A 46 -13.34 27.61 110.78
N VAL A 47 -14.58 27.31 110.37
CA VAL A 47 -15.75 27.42 111.26
C VAL A 47 -15.65 26.44 112.43
N ALA A 48 -15.19 25.20 112.19
CA ALA A 48 -14.98 24.22 113.25
C ALA A 48 -13.94 24.69 114.28
N ALA A 49 -12.83 25.29 113.83
CA ALA A 49 -11.81 25.84 114.72
C ALA A 49 -12.35 27.00 115.60
N GLN A 50 -13.13 27.91 115.00
CA GLN A 50 -13.73 29.05 115.72
C GLN A 50 -14.78 28.61 116.75
N LEU A 51 -15.55 27.56 116.47
CA LEU A 51 -16.53 27.01 117.40
C LEU A 51 -15.86 26.42 118.66
N VAL A 52 -14.68 25.81 118.52
CA VAL A 52 -13.90 25.25 119.63
C VAL A 52 -13.26 26.36 120.49
N SER A 53 -12.76 27.44 119.87
CA SER A 53 -12.14 28.55 120.61
C SER A 53 -13.15 29.53 121.24
N GLY A 54 -14.34 29.68 120.65
CA GLY A 54 -15.30 30.73 120.99
C GLY A 54 -16.25 30.47 122.16
N GLN A 55 -16.08 29.37 122.92
CA GLN A 55 -16.97 28.97 124.02
C GLN A 55 -18.47 28.99 123.66
N VAL A 56 -18.78 28.57 122.42
CA VAL A 56 -20.16 28.51 121.92
C VAL A 56 -20.93 27.40 122.64
N ALA A 57 -22.19 27.66 122.99
CA ALA A 57 -23.03 26.66 123.64
C ALA A 57 -23.08 25.35 122.81
N PRO A 58 -22.93 24.18 123.45
CA PRO A 58 -22.72 22.91 122.75
C PRO A 58 -23.89 22.51 121.84
N ASP A 59 -25.11 22.98 122.15
CA ASP A 59 -26.31 22.81 121.34
C ASP A 59 -26.27 23.63 120.04
N VAL A 60 -25.76 24.87 120.09
CA VAL A 60 -25.58 25.73 118.92
C VAL A 60 -24.43 25.19 118.04
N ALA A 61 -23.32 24.77 118.65
CA ALA A 61 -22.21 24.16 117.94
C ALA A 61 -22.63 22.85 117.22
N ALA A 62 -23.45 22.01 117.87
CA ALA A 62 -23.98 20.79 117.26
C ALA A 62 -24.89 21.07 116.06
N ARG A 63 -25.76 22.09 116.14
CA ARG A 63 -26.63 22.50 115.01
C ARG A 63 -25.83 23.03 113.82
N ILE A 64 -24.79 23.83 114.07
CA ILE A 64 -23.92 24.35 113.00
C ILE A 64 -23.14 23.20 112.35
N ASN A 65 -22.60 22.28 113.15
CA ASN A 65 -21.87 21.14 112.63
C ASN A 65 -22.79 20.20 111.81
N ALA A 66 -24.03 19.97 112.26
CA ALA A 66 -25.01 19.20 111.49
C ALA A 66 -25.39 19.88 110.15
N SER A 67 -25.48 21.21 110.10
CA SER A 67 -25.68 21.97 108.87
C SER A 67 -24.49 21.85 107.91
N LEU A 68 -23.26 21.92 108.42
CA LEU A 68 -22.03 21.71 107.65
C LEU A 68 -21.86 20.26 107.17
N GLU A 69 -22.31 19.26 107.93
CA GLU A 69 -22.33 17.86 107.44
C GLU A 69 -23.37 17.66 106.34
N SER A 70 -24.55 18.27 106.47
CA SER A 70 -25.59 18.21 105.44
C SER A 70 -25.15 18.90 104.15
N GLY A 71 -24.48 20.05 104.26
CA GLY A 71 -23.89 20.73 103.11
C GLY A 71 -22.75 19.93 102.46
N LEU A 72 -21.89 19.29 103.25
CA LEU A 72 -20.83 18.41 102.74
C LEU A 72 -21.41 17.28 101.89
N LEU A 73 -22.48 16.63 102.35
CA LEU A 73 -23.15 15.57 101.61
C LEU A 73 -23.68 16.07 100.25
N VAL A 74 -24.26 17.27 100.20
CA VAL A 74 -24.72 17.88 98.94
C VAL A 74 -23.55 18.12 97.99
N VAL A 75 -22.43 18.68 98.47
CA VAL A 75 -21.25 18.92 97.64
C VAL A 75 -20.64 17.60 97.14
N ILE A 76 -20.59 16.56 97.96
CA ILE A 76 -20.12 15.22 97.56
C ILE A 76 -21.03 14.64 96.47
N VAL A 77 -22.35 14.71 96.63
CA VAL A 77 -23.31 14.22 95.62
C VAL A 77 -23.14 14.99 94.30
N LEU A 78 -23.02 16.33 94.35
CA LEU A 78 -22.77 17.15 93.17
C LEU A 78 -21.44 16.81 92.50
N THR A 79 -20.39 16.53 93.29
CA THR A 79 -19.08 16.11 92.78
C THR A 79 -19.16 14.74 92.12
N LEU A 80 -19.91 13.80 92.69
CA LEU A 80 -20.14 12.48 92.09
C LEU A 80 -20.97 12.56 90.80
N LEU A 81 -22.01 13.40 90.76
CA LEU A 81 -22.77 13.65 89.54
C LEU A 81 -21.90 14.30 88.46
N ALA A 82 -21.03 15.25 88.83
CA ALA A 82 -20.05 15.83 87.93
C ALA A 82 -19.06 14.79 87.40
N LEU A 83 -18.61 13.86 88.25
CA LEU A 83 -17.73 12.76 87.84
C LEU A 83 -18.43 11.81 86.86
N VAL A 84 -19.67 11.38 87.15
CA VAL A 84 -20.46 10.54 86.24
C VAL A 84 -20.68 11.24 84.89
N TRP A 85 -20.99 12.53 84.92
CA TRP A 85 -21.12 13.36 83.73
C TRP A 85 -19.81 13.43 82.93
N SER A 86 -18.66 13.66 83.59
CA SER A 86 -17.34 13.65 82.94
C SER A 86 -17.01 12.29 82.33
N VAL A 87 -17.29 11.18 83.01
CA VAL A 87 -17.10 9.83 82.46
C VAL A 87 -17.99 9.62 81.23
N GLY A 88 -19.27 10.01 81.29
CA GLY A 88 -20.18 9.98 80.15
C GLY A 88 -19.69 10.81 78.96
N GLN A 89 -19.15 12.00 79.21
CA GLN A 89 -18.56 12.86 78.18
C GLN A 89 -17.29 12.27 77.56
N VAL A 90 -16.41 11.62 78.34
CA VAL A 90 -15.24 10.91 77.81
C VAL A 90 -15.66 9.76 76.90
N LEU A 91 -16.69 8.99 77.28
CA LEU A 91 -17.24 7.92 76.44
C LEU A 91 -17.88 8.48 75.15
N TYR A 92 -18.58 9.62 75.25
CA TYR A 92 -19.14 10.34 74.10
C TYR A 92 -18.04 10.80 73.14
N LEU A 93 -16.99 11.45 73.62
CA LEU A 93 -15.84 11.88 72.81
C LEU A 93 -15.10 10.71 72.18
N ARG A 94 -14.92 9.62 72.93
CA ARG A 94 -14.36 8.38 72.38
C ARG A 94 -15.16 7.95 71.15
N SER A 95 -16.49 7.96 71.22
CA SER A 95 -17.33 7.66 70.06
C SER A 95 -17.23 8.74 68.96
N LEU A 96 -17.15 10.02 69.32
CA LEU A 96 -17.11 11.15 68.38
C LEU A 96 -15.80 11.22 67.57
N ILE A 97 -14.67 10.89 68.18
CA ILE A 97 -13.33 11.00 67.58
C ILE A 97 -12.88 9.66 66.98
N LEU A 98 -12.96 8.55 67.73
CA LEU A 98 -12.40 7.28 67.24
C LEU A 98 -13.21 6.66 66.10
N LYS A 99 -14.52 6.91 66.00
CA LYS A 99 -15.33 6.37 64.89
C LYS A 99 -14.94 7.00 63.55
N PRO A 100 -14.89 8.35 63.39
CA PRO A 100 -14.40 8.96 62.15
C PRO A 100 -12.96 8.58 61.81
N VAL A 101 -12.05 8.60 62.80
CA VAL A 101 -10.64 8.20 62.58
C VAL A 101 -10.54 6.77 62.06
N ARG A 102 -11.26 5.82 62.68
CA ARG A 102 -11.29 4.43 62.18
C ARG A 102 -11.88 4.34 60.78
N SER A 103 -12.93 5.09 60.48
CA SER A 103 -13.51 5.12 59.13
C SER A 103 -12.49 5.59 58.08
N VAL A 104 -11.74 6.65 58.37
CA VAL A 104 -10.68 7.15 57.49
C VAL A 104 -9.60 6.08 57.32
N ILE A 105 -9.08 5.52 58.41
CA ILE A 105 -8.05 4.47 58.37
C ILE A 105 -8.53 3.26 57.55
N THR A 106 -9.76 2.80 57.77
CA THR A 106 -10.33 1.68 57.02
C THR A 106 -10.41 2.02 55.53
N THR A 107 -10.87 3.21 55.15
CA THR A 107 -10.93 3.62 53.73
C THR A 107 -9.54 3.71 53.10
N PHE A 108 -8.55 4.27 53.79
CA PHE A 108 -7.17 4.30 53.30
C PHE A 108 -6.54 2.91 53.20
N ASN A 109 -6.79 2.03 54.16
CA ASN A 109 -6.35 0.64 54.10
C ASN A 109 -7.06 -0.12 52.98
N GLU A 110 -8.36 0.09 52.75
CA GLU A 110 -9.09 -0.49 51.62
C GLU A 110 -8.50 -0.03 50.27
N ILE A 111 -8.04 1.23 50.17
CA ILE A 111 -7.35 1.73 48.98
C ILE A 111 -5.94 1.13 48.85
N ALA A 112 -5.20 1.01 49.95
CA ALA A 112 -3.78 0.60 49.95
C ALA A 112 -3.58 -0.92 49.86
N GLU A 113 -4.41 -1.70 50.56
CA GLU A 113 -4.40 -3.17 50.55
C GLU A 113 -5.25 -3.74 49.41
N GLY A 114 -6.27 -3.00 48.98
CA GLY A 114 -7.11 -3.34 47.83
C GLY A 114 -6.53 -2.85 46.50
N ALA A 115 -7.26 -3.07 45.41
CA ALA A 115 -6.86 -2.67 44.06
C ALA A 115 -6.96 -1.14 43.81
N GLY A 116 -6.95 -0.31 44.85
CA GLY A 116 -7.20 1.14 44.75
C GLY A 116 -8.66 1.46 44.44
N ASP A 117 -9.57 1.09 45.35
CA ASP A 117 -11.00 1.40 45.22
C ASP A 117 -11.29 2.84 45.63
N PHE A 118 -11.38 3.72 44.63
CA PHE A 118 -11.78 5.11 44.82
C PHE A 118 -13.30 5.29 44.71
N SER A 119 -14.12 4.25 44.58
CA SER A 119 -15.57 4.41 44.36
C SER A 119 -16.34 4.93 45.57
N ARG A 120 -15.71 4.99 46.75
CA ARG A 120 -16.35 5.33 48.03
C ARG A 120 -15.93 6.70 48.53
N ASP A 121 -16.93 7.51 48.88
CA ASP A 121 -16.74 8.79 49.56
C ASP A 121 -16.80 8.63 51.08
N LEU A 122 -16.00 9.42 51.79
CA LEU A 122 -16.13 9.61 53.23
C LEU A 122 -17.35 10.49 53.52
N LYS A 123 -18.22 10.02 54.42
CA LYS A 123 -19.41 10.78 54.84
C LYS A 123 -18.99 11.91 55.80
N PRO A 124 -19.34 13.18 55.53
CA PRO A 124 -19.04 14.29 56.43
C PRO A 124 -20.02 14.32 57.62
N ILE A 125 -19.71 13.58 58.68
CA ILE A 125 -20.63 13.34 59.83
C ILE A 125 -20.65 14.51 60.83
N SER A 126 -19.52 15.20 61.07
CA SER A 126 -19.35 16.27 62.07
C SER A 126 -19.18 17.66 61.43
N HIS A 127 -19.16 18.76 62.19
CA HIS A 127 -18.90 20.13 61.68
C HIS A 127 -17.53 20.67 62.13
N ASP A 128 -16.58 19.76 62.33
CA ASP A 128 -15.22 20.02 62.81
C ASP A 128 -14.18 19.59 61.76
N GLU A 129 -12.91 19.53 62.16
CA GLU A 129 -11.77 19.16 61.31
C GLU A 129 -11.95 17.80 60.62
N PHE A 130 -12.78 16.88 61.15
CA PHE A 130 -13.07 15.61 60.48
C PHE A 130 -13.96 15.76 59.24
N ARG A 131 -14.84 16.76 59.18
CA ARG A 131 -15.56 17.07 57.93
C ARG A 131 -14.64 17.66 56.90
N GLU A 132 -13.77 18.59 57.28
CA GLU A 132 -12.80 19.16 56.35
C GLU A 132 -11.88 18.06 55.78
N LEU A 133 -11.47 17.10 56.61
CA LEU A 133 -10.73 15.92 56.19
C LEU A 133 -11.53 15.04 55.21
N ALA A 134 -12.79 14.73 55.53
CA ALA A 134 -13.66 13.92 54.66
C ALA A 134 -13.90 14.61 53.30
N GLU A 135 -14.18 15.91 53.28
CA GLU A 135 -14.37 16.68 52.05
C GLU A 135 -13.08 16.78 51.24
N SER A 136 -11.94 16.99 51.90
CA SER A 136 -10.62 17.04 51.23
C SER A 136 -10.26 15.69 50.60
N TYR A 137 -10.54 14.59 51.30
CA TYR A 137 -10.39 13.24 50.75
C TYR A 137 -11.34 13.03 49.56
N ASN A 138 -12.61 13.41 49.65
CA ASN A 138 -13.56 13.23 48.53
C ASN A 138 -13.11 14.02 47.30
N ARG A 139 -12.58 15.24 47.45
CA ARG A 139 -11.98 16.00 46.34
C ARG A 139 -10.75 15.31 45.76
N PHE A 140 -9.92 14.69 46.60
CA PHE A 140 -8.76 13.90 46.14
C PHE A 140 -9.21 12.65 45.39
N ALA A 141 -10.15 11.88 45.93
CA ALA A 141 -10.71 10.69 45.31
C ALA A 141 -11.35 11.02 43.95
N GLU A 142 -12.13 12.11 43.86
CA GLU A 142 -12.72 12.58 42.62
C GLU A 142 -11.67 12.93 41.56
N LYS A 143 -10.58 13.61 41.93
CA LYS A 143 -9.46 13.86 41.00
C LYS A 143 -8.79 12.57 40.54
N MET A 144 -8.59 11.61 41.44
CA MET A 144 -8.03 10.30 41.09
C MET A 144 -8.94 9.54 40.12
N ARG A 145 -10.27 9.54 40.35
CA ARG A 145 -11.25 8.92 39.45
C ARG A 145 -11.14 9.49 38.03
N ARG A 146 -11.07 10.82 37.89
CA ARG A 146 -10.92 11.48 36.58
C ARG A 146 -9.62 11.10 35.89
N ILE A 147 -8.48 11.16 36.60
CA ILE A 147 -7.18 10.76 36.03
C ILE A 147 -7.21 9.30 35.55
N ILE A 148 -7.77 8.39 36.35
CA ILE A 148 -7.89 6.98 35.97
C ILE A 148 -8.79 6.82 34.73
N SER A 149 -9.92 7.53 34.68
CA SER A 149 -10.83 7.54 33.53
C SER A 149 -10.14 8.06 32.27
N ASP A 150 -9.43 9.18 32.35
CA ASP A 150 -8.71 9.78 31.22
C ASP A 150 -7.59 8.86 30.72
N ILE A 151 -6.84 8.21 31.62
CA ILE A 151 -5.81 7.23 31.22
C ILE A 151 -6.45 6.02 30.55
N ARG A 152 -7.60 5.53 31.03
CA ARG A 152 -8.34 4.43 30.37
C ARG A 152 -8.75 4.83 28.96
N LYS A 153 -9.32 6.02 28.79
CA LYS A 153 -9.75 6.53 27.48
C LYS A 153 -8.57 6.65 26.52
N ALA A 154 -7.50 7.33 26.94
CA ALA A 154 -6.29 7.49 26.13
C ALA A 154 -5.64 6.14 25.77
N SER A 155 -5.63 5.18 26.69
CA SER A 155 -5.04 3.86 26.43
C SER A 155 -5.87 3.05 25.42
N ILE A 156 -7.20 3.15 25.45
CA ILE A 156 -8.05 2.51 24.45
C ILE A 156 -7.85 3.15 23.07
N GLU A 157 -7.77 4.48 23.01
CA GLU A 157 -7.50 5.20 21.76
C GLU A 157 -6.13 4.82 21.17
N ILE A 158 -5.07 4.79 21.98
CA ILE A 158 -3.72 4.38 21.51
C ILE A 158 -3.75 2.94 20.97
N ALA A 159 -4.45 2.02 21.64
CA ALA A 159 -4.56 0.64 21.18
C ALA A 159 -5.27 0.56 19.82
N ARG A 160 -6.31 1.38 19.60
CA ARG A 160 -6.99 1.49 18.30
C ARG A 160 -6.06 2.00 17.20
N GLU A 161 -5.34 3.08 17.47
CA GLU A 161 -4.46 3.68 16.47
C GLU A 161 -3.30 2.75 16.13
N ALA A 162 -2.72 2.06 17.13
CA ALA A 162 -1.68 1.05 16.91
C ALA A 162 -2.16 -0.05 15.95
N VAL A 163 -3.39 -0.54 16.16
CA VAL A 163 -4.02 -1.50 15.25
C VAL A 163 -4.14 -0.97 13.83
N GLN A 164 -4.61 0.26 13.65
CA GLN A 164 -4.80 0.84 12.32
C GLN A 164 -3.47 1.03 11.60
N VAL A 165 -2.43 1.44 12.34
CA VAL A 165 -1.06 1.52 11.84
C VAL A 165 -0.59 0.14 11.38
N LYS A 166 -0.86 -0.93 12.15
CA LYS A 166 -0.48 -2.29 11.76
C LYS A 166 -1.07 -2.71 10.41
N VAL A 167 -2.36 -2.42 10.19
CA VAL A 167 -3.03 -2.73 8.90
C VAL A 167 -2.35 -1.99 7.75
N ARG A 168 -2.09 -0.69 7.92
CA ARG A 168 -1.43 0.13 6.89
C ARG A 168 0.01 -0.32 6.63
N VAL A 169 0.72 -0.76 7.66
CA VAL A 169 2.08 -1.30 7.55
C VAL A 169 2.09 -2.56 6.71
N ASP A 170 1.16 -3.49 6.93
CA ASP A 170 1.06 -4.73 6.13
C ASP A 170 0.70 -4.42 4.66
N GLU A 171 -0.28 -3.54 4.42
CA GLU A 171 -0.65 -3.11 3.06
C GLU A 171 0.52 -2.44 2.33
N THR A 172 1.23 -1.53 3.00
CA THR A 172 2.39 -0.85 2.42
C THR A 172 3.52 -1.84 2.15
N GLY A 173 3.75 -2.80 3.05
CA GLY A 173 4.74 -3.87 2.86
C GLY A 173 4.41 -4.77 1.65
N LYS A 174 3.12 -5.08 1.44
CA LYS A 174 2.65 -5.81 0.24
C LYS A 174 2.89 -5.01 -1.03
N SER A 175 2.49 -3.73 -1.03
CA SER A 175 2.69 -2.83 -2.17
C SER A 175 4.16 -2.67 -2.53
N ALA A 176 5.05 -2.56 -1.53
CA ALA A 176 6.50 -2.48 -1.76
C ALA A 176 7.06 -3.76 -2.41
N ARG A 177 6.60 -4.94 -1.99
CA ARG A 177 6.99 -6.21 -2.63
C ARG A 177 6.49 -6.31 -4.08
N GLN A 178 5.26 -5.89 -4.34
CA GLN A 178 4.71 -5.85 -5.71
C GLN A 178 5.48 -4.86 -6.59
N GLN A 179 5.85 -3.70 -6.05
CA GLN A 179 6.68 -2.72 -6.75
C GLN A 179 8.04 -3.32 -7.12
N GLY A 180 8.69 -4.06 -6.20
CA GLY A 180 9.92 -4.79 -6.48
C GLY A 180 9.80 -5.82 -7.61
N GLN A 181 8.70 -6.58 -7.65
CA GLN A 181 8.42 -7.51 -8.76
C GLN A 181 8.21 -6.79 -10.09
N MET A 182 7.50 -5.66 -10.08
CA MET A 182 7.28 -4.87 -11.30
C MET A 182 8.59 -4.29 -11.82
N THR A 183 9.49 -3.83 -10.94
CA THR A 183 10.80 -3.32 -11.36
C THR A 183 11.66 -4.39 -12.03
N GLU A 184 11.60 -5.64 -11.59
CA GLU A 184 12.33 -6.74 -12.23
C GLU A 184 11.86 -7.00 -13.68
N LEU A 185 10.55 -6.89 -13.92
CA LEU A 185 9.99 -6.99 -15.27
C LEU A 185 10.47 -5.85 -16.16
N VAL A 186 10.49 -4.63 -15.65
CA VAL A 186 11.00 -3.46 -16.41
C VAL A 186 12.50 -3.58 -16.66
N PHE A 187 13.27 -4.11 -15.70
CA PHE A 187 14.70 -4.36 -15.84
C PHE A 187 14.99 -5.34 -16.99
N THR A 188 14.23 -6.44 -17.04
CA THR A 188 14.31 -7.43 -18.13
C THR A 188 13.97 -6.80 -19.48
N ALA A 189 12.84 -6.07 -19.56
CA ALA A 189 12.42 -5.40 -20.78
C ALA A 189 13.42 -4.33 -21.26
N SER A 190 14.04 -3.60 -20.34
CA SER A 190 15.11 -2.63 -20.66
C SER A 190 16.36 -3.33 -21.20
N THR A 191 16.71 -4.51 -20.67
CA THR A 191 17.83 -5.31 -21.17
C THR A 191 17.57 -5.81 -22.59
N GLU A 192 16.35 -6.30 -22.86
CA GLU A 192 15.92 -6.69 -24.21
C GLU A 192 15.91 -5.50 -25.18
N ALA A 193 15.47 -4.32 -24.72
CA ALA A 193 15.51 -3.09 -25.51
C ALA A 193 16.94 -2.70 -25.91
N THR A 194 17.93 -2.83 -25.01
CA THR A 194 19.35 -2.61 -25.36
C THR A 194 19.81 -3.54 -26.48
N GLN A 195 19.46 -4.82 -26.40
CA GLN A 195 19.83 -5.78 -27.45
C GLN A 195 19.19 -5.45 -28.80
N ALA A 196 17.90 -5.08 -28.79
CA ALA A 196 17.20 -4.64 -30.00
C ALA A 196 17.81 -3.36 -30.59
N ILE A 197 18.22 -2.42 -29.74
CA ILE A 197 18.90 -1.18 -30.16
C ILE A 197 20.23 -1.49 -30.84
N ASP A 198 21.03 -2.37 -30.27
CA ASP A 198 22.31 -2.81 -30.85
C ASP A 198 22.11 -3.52 -32.19
N GLU A 199 21.08 -4.36 -32.31
CA GLU A 199 20.74 -5.07 -33.55
C GLU A 199 20.31 -4.11 -34.68
N VAL A 200 19.45 -3.15 -34.37
CA VAL A 200 19.02 -2.12 -35.34
C VAL A 200 20.20 -1.24 -35.73
N SER A 201 21.07 -0.86 -34.78
CA SER A 201 22.26 -0.04 -35.07
C SER A 201 23.22 -0.78 -36.02
N ARG A 202 23.46 -2.07 -35.77
CA ARG A 202 24.29 -2.92 -36.64
C ARG A 202 23.66 -3.07 -38.03
N SER A 203 22.35 -3.29 -38.10
CA SER A 203 21.63 -3.42 -39.36
C SER A 203 21.69 -2.12 -40.18
N THR A 204 21.50 -0.97 -39.54
CA THR A 204 21.65 0.36 -40.15
C THR A 204 23.05 0.55 -40.73
N GLN A 205 24.09 0.14 -40.02
CA GLN A 205 25.47 0.21 -40.54
C GLN A 205 25.66 -0.66 -41.79
N VAL A 206 25.19 -1.90 -41.77
CA VAL A 206 25.29 -2.81 -42.94
C VAL A 206 24.53 -2.26 -44.14
N ILE A 207 23.34 -1.68 -43.92
CA ILE A 207 22.54 -1.06 -44.98
C ILE A 207 23.25 0.20 -45.51
N SER A 208 23.91 0.97 -44.64
CA SER A 208 24.68 2.16 -45.02
C SER A 208 25.86 1.80 -45.92
N ASP A 209 26.64 0.77 -45.55
CA ASP A 209 27.77 0.28 -46.35
C ASP A 209 27.31 -0.23 -47.73
N SER A 210 26.18 -0.96 -47.75
CA SER A 210 25.55 -1.44 -49.00
C SER A 210 25.06 -0.29 -49.88
N THR A 211 24.43 0.72 -49.27
CA THR A 211 23.93 1.92 -49.95
C THR A 211 25.08 2.70 -50.59
N ASN A 212 26.18 2.88 -49.87
CA ASN A 212 27.38 3.54 -50.39
C ASN A 212 27.99 2.77 -51.57
N THR A 213 28.05 1.44 -51.47
CA THR A 213 28.55 0.59 -52.57
C THR A 213 27.66 0.71 -53.81
N ASN A 214 26.32 0.71 -53.63
CA ASN A 214 25.38 0.86 -54.73
C ASN A 214 25.40 2.27 -55.34
N LEU A 215 25.59 3.31 -54.52
CA LEU A 215 25.75 4.69 -54.98
C LEU A 215 26.97 4.82 -55.90
N ASP A 216 28.11 4.25 -55.51
CA ASP A 216 29.31 4.23 -56.35
C ASP A 216 29.08 3.46 -57.65
N GLY A 217 28.41 2.30 -57.59
CA GLY A 217 28.02 1.53 -58.76
C GLY A 217 27.11 2.31 -59.73
N ALA A 218 26.12 3.04 -59.21
CA ALA A 218 25.24 3.89 -60.00
C ALA A 218 26.00 5.06 -60.65
N ARG A 219 26.93 5.69 -59.92
CA ARG A 219 27.80 6.77 -60.45
C ARG A 219 28.75 6.29 -61.54
N ILE A 220 29.28 5.07 -61.43
CA ILE A 220 30.10 4.45 -62.49
C ILE A 220 29.23 4.20 -63.72
N SER A 221 28.08 3.55 -63.55
CA SER A 221 27.17 3.21 -64.64
C SER A 221 26.63 4.45 -65.38
N LEU A 222 26.37 5.54 -64.64
CA LEU A 222 25.98 6.83 -65.22
C LEU A 222 27.08 7.39 -66.14
N ARG A 223 28.34 7.35 -65.69
CA ARG A 223 29.49 7.78 -66.50
C ARG A 223 29.67 6.93 -67.75
N GLU A 224 29.51 5.62 -67.63
CA GLU A 224 29.57 4.71 -68.78
C GLU A 224 28.46 5.00 -69.80
N MET A 225 27.23 5.26 -69.36
CA MET A 225 26.14 5.66 -70.26
C MET A 225 26.40 6.99 -70.96
N GLN A 226 26.99 7.97 -70.26
CA GLN A 226 27.41 9.24 -70.86
C GLN A 226 28.50 9.04 -71.93
N GLU A 227 29.46 8.15 -71.69
CA GLU A 227 30.49 7.79 -72.67
C GLU A 227 29.90 7.08 -73.90
N ILE A 228 28.99 6.13 -73.69
CA ILE A 228 28.28 5.43 -74.77
C ILE A 228 27.46 6.42 -75.60
N SER A 229 26.75 7.34 -74.96
CA SER A 229 25.99 8.41 -75.64
C SER A 229 26.89 9.25 -76.54
N SER A 230 28.09 9.63 -76.06
CA SER A 230 29.09 10.33 -76.86
C SER A 230 29.53 9.51 -78.08
N LYS A 231 29.84 8.22 -77.89
CA LYS A 231 30.25 7.32 -78.99
C LYS A 231 29.14 7.13 -80.03
N ILE A 232 27.88 7.01 -79.60
CA ILE A 232 26.73 6.90 -80.51
C ILE A 232 26.57 8.16 -81.35
N ASN A 233 26.75 9.35 -80.78
CA ASN A 233 26.71 10.60 -81.56
C ASN A 233 27.80 10.60 -82.64
N VAL A 234 29.01 10.16 -82.32
CA VAL A 234 30.12 10.02 -83.29
C VAL A 234 29.78 8.99 -84.38
N VAL A 235 29.15 7.86 -84.04
CA VAL A 235 28.71 6.86 -85.02
C VAL A 235 27.63 7.46 -85.94
N GLY A 236 26.66 8.19 -85.39
CA GLY A 236 25.62 8.87 -86.17
C GLY A 236 26.21 9.85 -87.19
N GLU A 237 27.22 10.65 -86.80
CA GLU A 237 27.93 11.52 -87.74
C GLU A 237 28.65 10.76 -88.86
N LYS A 238 29.27 9.61 -88.53
CA LYS A 238 29.95 8.78 -89.53
C LYS A 238 28.96 8.17 -90.52
N VAL A 239 27.80 7.71 -90.04
CA VAL A 239 26.71 7.18 -90.89
C VAL A 239 26.17 8.27 -91.83
N LEU A 240 26.00 9.51 -91.35
CA LEU A 240 25.59 10.64 -92.19
C LEU A 240 26.63 10.96 -93.28
N ARG A 241 27.92 10.98 -92.94
CA ARG A 241 29.01 11.17 -93.92
C ARG A 241 29.09 10.02 -94.93
N PHE A 242 28.84 8.79 -94.49
CA PHE A 242 28.79 7.62 -95.36
C PHE A 242 27.62 7.73 -96.36
N ASN A 243 26.43 8.16 -95.91
CA ASN A 243 25.29 8.44 -96.79
C ASN A 243 25.64 9.45 -97.90
N GLN A 244 26.35 10.54 -97.57
CA GLN A 244 26.80 11.52 -98.58
C GLN A 244 27.75 10.89 -99.60
N THR A 245 28.66 10.03 -99.14
CA THR A 245 29.63 9.34 -100.02
C THR A 245 28.92 8.37 -100.98
N VAL A 246 27.93 7.62 -100.48
CA VAL A 246 27.11 6.70 -101.28
C VAL A 246 26.27 7.46 -102.31
N ASP A 247 25.69 8.62 -101.93
CA ASP A 247 24.95 9.49 -102.85
C ASP A 247 25.84 10.06 -103.97
N ASP A 248 27.05 10.51 -103.63
CA ASP A 248 28.02 10.97 -104.63
C ASP A 248 28.49 9.84 -105.56
N LEU A 249 28.66 8.62 -105.04
CA LEU A 249 28.97 7.44 -105.86
C LEU A 249 27.80 7.10 -106.81
N SER A 250 26.56 7.23 -106.35
CA SER A 250 25.35 7.07 -107.18
C SER A 250 25.36 8.05 -108.36
N LYS A 251 25.56 9.34 -108.08
CA LYS A 251 25.62 10.40 -109.10
C LYS A 251 26.73 10.17 -110.12
N ARG A 252 27.93 9.81 -109.65
CA ARG A 252 29.09 9.51 -110.51
C ARG A 252 28.83 8.29 -111.38
N SER A 253 28.26 7.22 -110.82
CA SER A 253 27.92 6.00 -111.56
C SER A 253 26.86 6.27 -112.64
N ALA A 254 25.84 7.06 -112.32
CA ALA A 254 24.83 7.49 -113.30
C ALA A 254 25.43 8.33 -114.44
N SER A 255 26.36 9.24 -114.13
CA SER A 255 27.09 10.01 -115.14
C SER A 255 27.96 9.12 -116.04
N ILE A 256 28.64 8.12 -115.48
CA ILE A 256 29.40 7.14 -116.28
C ILE A 256 28.46 6.33 -117.17
N ASN A 257 27.28 5.95 -116.69
CA ASN A 257 26.27 5.25 -117.51
C ASN A 257 25.87 6.09 -118.74
N GLN A 258 25.63 7.39 -118.54
CA GLN A 258 25.33 8.33 -119.64
C GLN A 258 26.48 8.43 -120.64
N ILE A 259 27.73 8.51 -120.17
CA ILE A 259 28.91 8.55 -121.05
C ILE A 259 29.04 7.23 -121.82
N ALA A 260 28.87 6.08 -121.17
CA ALA A 260 28.93 4.77 -121.83
C ALA A 260 27.83 4.60 -122.89
N ALA A 261 26.63 5.12 -122.63
CA ALA A 261 25.53 5.15 -123.59
C ALA A 261 25.88 6.04 -124.81
N LEU A 262 26.48 7.22 -124.59
CA LEU A 262 26.95 8.09 -125.67
C LEU A 262 28.07 7.43 -126.49
N ILE A 263 29.03 6.74 -125.85
CA ILE A 263 30.08 6.00 -126.57
C ILE A 263 29.47 4.90 -127.43
N ARG A 264 28.46 4.18 -126.93
CA ARG A 264 27.74 3.18 -127.73
C ARG A 264 27.05 3.82 -128.93
N GLU A 265 26.39 4.96 -128.74
CA GLU A 265 25.76 5.71 -129.84
C GLU A 265 26.78 6.15 -130.90
N VAL A 266 27.93 6.69 -130.48
CA VAL A 266 29.02 7.07 -131.38
C VAL A 266 29.60 5.85 -132.09
N ALA A 267 29.76 4.72 -131.40
CA ALA A 267 30.23 3.48 -132.00
C ALA A 267 29.24 2.94 -133.04
N ASP A 268 27.94 2.97 -132.76
CA ASP A 268 26.90 2.55 -133.71
C ASP A 268 26.85 3.48 -134.94
N GLN A 269 26.99 4.79 -134.74
CA GLN A 269 27.14 5.76 -135.84
C GLN A 269 28.41 5.50 -136.66
N THR A 270 29.53 5.22 -136.00
CA THR A 270 30.81 4.90 -136.66
C THR A 270 30.72 3.58 -137.44
N ASN A 271 30.02 2.58 -136.91
CA ASN A 271 29.74 1.32 -137.57
C ASN A 271 28.91 1.52 -138.85
N LEU A 272 27.88 2.37 -138.79
CA LEU A 272 27.07 2.75 -139.95
C LEU A 272 27.86 3.55 -140.99
N LEU A 273 28.70 4.50 -140.57
CA LEU A 273 29.59 5.26 -141.45
C LEU A 273 30.62 4.34 -142.14
N ALA A 274 31.21 3.42 -141.38
CA ALA A 274 32.16 2.43 -141.89
C ALA A 274 31.49 1.45 -142.85
N LEU A 275 30.26 1.03 -142.58
CA LEU A 275 29.45 0.22 -143.49
C LEU A 275 29.18 0.96 -144.81
N ASN A 276 28.76 2.23 -144.74
CA ASN A 276 28.56 3.06 -145.93
C ASN A 276 29.86 3.26 -146.73
N ALA A 277 30.99 3.47 -146.05
CA ALA A 277 32.30 3.58 -146.68
C ALA A 277 32.77 2.26 -147.33
N ALA A 278 32.51 1.11 -146.68
CA ALA A 278 32.81 -0.22 -147.24
C ALA A 278 31.96 -0.51 -148.49
N ILE A 279 30.67 -0.13 -148.48
CA ILE A 279 29.78 -0.23 -149.64
C ILE A 279 30.31 0.61 -150.81
N GLU A 280 30.70 1.88 -150.57
CA GLU A 280 31.17 2.76 -151.63
C GLU A 280 32.58 2.38 -152.13
N ALA A 281 33.44 1.84 -151.27
CA ALA A 281 34.73 1.27 -151.64
C ALA A 281 34.61 0.01 -152.52
N ALA A 282 33.61 -0.85 -152.25
CA ALA A 282 33.27 -1.99 -153.11
C ALA A 282 32.74 -1.53 -154.49
N ARG A 283 32.06 -0.38 -154.53
CA ARG A 283 31.53 0.26 -155.75
C ARG A 283 32.63 0.81 -156.67
N ALA A 284 33.76 1.22 -156.10
CA ALA A 284 34.93 1.74 -156.83
C ALA A 284 35.86 0.65 -157.42
N GLY A 285 35.55 -0.64 -157.24
CA GLY A 285 36.31 -1.76 -157.83
C GLY A 285 37.77 -1.83 -157.39
N GLU A 286 38.70 -2.16 -158.31
CA GLU A 286 40.14 -2.32 -158.03
C GLU A 286 40.79 -1.07 -157.39
N ALA A 287 40.31 0.15 -157.70
CA ALA A 287 40.83 1.40 -157.13
C ALA A 287 40.43 1.62 -155.65
N GLY A 288 39.34 1.00 -155.19
CA GLY A 288 38.80 1.14 -153.83
C GLY A 288 39.29 0.09 -152.83
N ARG A 289 40.10 -0.89 -153.26
CA ARG A 289 40.46 -2.07 -152.47
C ARG A 289 41.20 -1.74 -151.16
N GLY A 290 42.08 -0.74 -151.18
CA GLY A 290 42.77 -0.26 -149.97
C GLY A 290 41.82 0.43 -148.99
N PHE A 291 40.82 1.17 -149.49
CA PHE A 291 39.80 1.82 -148.68
C PHE A 291 38.80 0.82 -148.07
N ALA A 292 38.44 -0.24 -148.81
CA ALA A 292 37.54 -1.28 -148.31
C ALA A 292 38.12 -2.00 -147.09
N VAL A 293 39.43 -2.29 -147.08
CA VAL A 293 40.11 -2.92 -145.94
C VAL A 293 40.09 -2.01 -144.71
N VAL A 294 40.34 -0.71 -144.89
CA VAL A 294 40.28 0.27 -143.78
C VAL A 294 38.85 0.40 -143.26
N ALA A 295 37.85 0.47 -144.14
CA ALA A 295 36.45 0.57 -143.74
C ALA A 295 35.96 -0.66 -142.95
N ASP A 296 36.33 -1.87 -143.37
CA ASP A 296 36.01 -3.10 -142.62
C ASP A 296 36.74 -3.18 -141.27
N GLU A 297 37.97 -2.66 -141.18
CA GLU A 297 38.71 -2.61 -139.90
C GLU A 297 38.08 -1.59 -138.93
N VAL A 298 37.65 -0.42 -139.44
CA VAL A 298 36.89 0.57 -138.66
C VAL A 298 35.54 0.00 -138.22
N ARG A 299 34.86 -0.78 -139.08
CA ARG A 299 33.60 -1.47 -138.76
C ARG A 299 33.78 -2.47 -137.61
N LYS A 300 34.78 -3.33 -137.70
CA LYS A 300 35.12 -4.28 -136.62
C LYS A 300 35.53 -3.58 -135.32
N LEU A 301 36.24 -2.46 -135.41
CA LEU A 301 36.60 -1.66 -134.24
C LEU A 301 35.34 -1.05 -133.60
N ALA A 302 34.43 -0.51 -134.39
CA ALA A 302 33.15 0.02 -133.93
C ALA A 302 32.29 -1.05 -133.25
N GLU A 303 32.15 -2.25 -133.85
CA GLU A 303 31.46 -3.39 -133.23
C GLU A 303 32.10 -3.78 -131.87
N ARG A 304 33.44 -3.81 -131.79
CA ARG A 304 34.14 -4.05 -130.52
C ARG A 304 33.87 -2.97 -129.47
N VAL A 305 33.78 -1.70 -129.87
CA VAL A 305 33.45 -0.58 -128.96
C VAL A 305 32.00 -0.68 -128.49
N THR A 306 31.04 -1.05 -129.35
CA THR A 306 29.64 -1.29 -128.98
C THR A 306 29.52 -2.41 -127.93
N VAL A 307 30.19 -3.55 -128.14
CA VAL A 307 30.20 -4.68 -127.20
C VAL A 307 30.85 -4.29 -125.87
N ALA A 308 32.03 -3.64 -125.89
CA ALA A 308 32.69 -3.18 -124.66
C ALA A 308 31.84 -2.15 -123.90
N SER A 309 31.15 -1.25 -124.62
CA SER A 309 30.23 -0.28 -124.01
C SER A 309 28.99 -0.95 -123.41
N ALA A 310 28.51 -2.07 -123.98
CA ALA A 310 27.45 -2.92 -123.43
C ALA A 310 27.86 -3.56 -122.09
N GLU A 311 29.07 -4.11 -122.02
CA GLU A 311 29.61 -4.65 -120.77
C GLU A 311 29.81 -3.57 -119.69
N ILE A 312 30.29 -2.38 -120.07
CA ILE A 312 30.42 -1.24 -119.14
C ILE A 312 29.06 -0.86 -118.57
N THR A 313 28.02 -0.66 -119.40
CA THR A 313 26.67 -0.35 -118.92
C THR A 313 26.15 -1.44 -117.98
N GLY A 314 26.30 -2.72 -118.33
CA GLY A 314 25.85 -3.82 -117.47
C GLY A 314 26.57 -3.87 -116.11
N ASN A 315 27.85 -3.50 -116.06
CA ASN A 315 28.59 -3.39 -114.80
C ASN A 315 28.17 -2.15 -113.99
N ILE A 316 27.89 -1.03 -114.65
CA ILE A 316 27.38 0.19 -113.99
C ILE A 316 25.96 -0.02 -113.45
N ASP A 317 25.09 -0.75 -114.15
CA ASP A 317 23.75 -1.07 -113.66
C ASP A 317 23.81 -1.94 -112.39
N LYS A 318 24.71 -2.93 -112.35
CA LYS A 318 25.00 -3.70 -111.13
C LYS A 318 25.54 -2.81 -110.01
N MET A 319 26.43 -1.86 -110.33
CA MET A 319 26.96 -0.91 -109.37
C MET A 319 25.86 -0.01 -108.78
N LEU A 320 24.96 0.51 -109.61
CA LEU A 320 23.81 1.31 -109.18
C LEU A 320 22.85 0.51 -108.30
N SER A 321 22.62 -0.78 -108.62
CA SER A 321 21.84 -1.68 -107.76
C SER A 321 22.51 -1.90 -106.39
N LEU A 322 23.82 -2.14 -106.36
CA LEU A 322 24.57 -2.26 -105.10
C LEU A 322 24.55 -0.97 -104.28
N VAL A 323 24.66 0.19 -104.92
CA VAL A 323 24.55 1.51 -104.27
C VAL A 323 23.15 1.71 -103.68
N SER A 324 22.10 1.32 -104.40
CA SER A 324 20.72 1.37 -103.91
C SER A 324 20.53 0.49 -102.68
N ASN A 325 21.04 -0.75 -102.70
CA ASN A 325 20.98 -1.65 -101.55
C ASN A 325 21.76 -1.09 -100.36
N THR A 326 22.98 -0.59 -100.60
CA THR A 326 23.83 0.04 -99.58
C THR A 326 23.12 1.24 -98.94
N ARG A 327 22.36 2.01 -99.73
CA ARG A 327 21.56 3.14 -99.20
C ARG A 327 20.45 2.66 -98.28
N SER A 328 19.70 1.62 -98.68
CA SER A 328 18.63 1.02 -97.85
C SER A 328 19.18 0.48 -96.52
N GLU A 329 20.29 -0.28 -96.56
CA GLU A 329 20.95 -0.79 -95.35
C GLU A 329 21.41 0.36 -94.44
N ASN A 330 21.89 1.46 -95.01
CA ASN A 330 22.34 2.60 -94.21
C ASN A 330 21.19 3.45 -93.63
N GLU A 331 20.00 3.42 -94.24
CA GLU A 331 18.78 3.98 -93.65
C GLU A 331 18.36 3.17 -92.40
N GLU A 332 18.43 1.83 -92.47
CA GLU A 332 18.19 0.95 -91.32
C GLU A 332 19.21 1.19 -90.20
N ILE A 333 20.51 1.26 -90.52
CA ILE A 333 21.56 1.58 -89.54
C ILE A 333 21.31 2.94 -88.88
N ASN A 334 20.82 3.94 -89.62
CA ASN A 334 20.50 5.24 -89.04
C ASN A 334 19.34 5.14 -88.04
N ALA A 335 18.28 4.40 -88.37
CA ALA A 335 17.17 4.13 -87.47
C ALA A 335 17.65 3.44 -86.18
N ASP A 336 18.50 2.42 -86.29
CA ASP A 336 19.08 1.72 -85.15
C ASP A 336 19.94 2.64 -84.27
N VAL A 337 20.72 3.54 -84.87
CA VAL A 337 21.51 4.55 -84.13
C VAL A 337 20.60 5.49 -83.34
N GLN A 338 19.49 5.97 -83.92
CA GLN A 338 18.54 6.82 -83.20
C GLN A 338 17.88 6.08 -82.05
N GLN A 339 17.40 4.85 -82.29
CA GLN A 339 16.79 4.04 -81.24
C GLN A 339 17.78 3.75 -80.11
N THR A 340 19.03 3.42 -80.43
CA THR A 340 20.07 3.18 -79.43
C THR A 340 20.34 4.44 -78.61
N ARG A 341 20.36 5.62 -79.25
CA ARG A 341 20.51 6.91 -78.57
C ARG A 341 19.39 7.17 -77.56
N GLU A 342 18.14 6.89 -77.91
CA GLU A 342 17.00 7.04 -77.00
C GLU A 342 17.10 6.10 -75.80
N VAL A 343 17.45 4.82 -76.03
CA VAL A 343 17.59 3.83 -74.96
C VAL A 343 18.73 4.21 -73.99
N VAL A 344 19.86 4.67 -74.52
CA VAL A 344 20.99 5.14 -73.70
C VAL A 344 20.63 6.39 -72.93
N GLY A 345 19.94 7.35 -73.55
CA GLY A 345 19.45 8.55 -72.89
C GLY A 345 18.53 8.24 -71.72
N ARG A 346 17.54 7.35 -71.93
CA ARG A 346 16.66 6.86 -70.85
C ARG A 346 17.42 6.14 -69.74
N SER A 347 18.40 5.32 -70.10
CA SER A 347 19.21 4.58 -69.12
C SER A 347 20.04 5.52 -68.26
N ALA A 348 20.62 6.57 -68.85
CA ALA A 348 21.33 7.61 -68.11
C ALA A 348 20.42 8.31 -67.08
N THR A 349 19.21 8.69 -67.48
CA THR A 349 18.22 9.30 -66.56
C THR A 349 17.85 8.34 -65.41
N HIS A 350 17.72 7.03 -65.66
CA HIS A 350 17.47 6.06 -64.60
C HIS A 350 18.64 5.95 -63.60
N PHE A 351 19.89 5.99 -64.08
CA PHE A 351 21.06 5.99 -63.20
C PHE A 351 21.19 7.29 -62.40
N GLU A 352 20.87 8.44 -63.00
CA GLU A 352 20.81 9.72 -62.30
C GLU A 352 19.78 9.69 -61.16
N GLN A 353 18.59 9.14 -61.41
CA GLN A 353 17.57 8.96 -60.38
C GLN A 353 18.04 8.00 -59.26
N MET A 354 18.70 6.89 -59.61
CA MET A 354 19.27 5.97 -58.62
C MET A 354 20.30 6.64 -57.72
N VAL A 355 21.15 7.52 -58.26
CA VAL A 355 22.12 8.29 -57.46
C VAL A 355 21.40 9.13 -56.41
N VAL A 356 20.37 9.89 -56.82
CA VAL A 356 19.57 10.71 -55.90
C VAL A 356 18.87 9.86 -54.83
N ASP A 357 18.32 8.70 -55.22
CA ASP A 357 17.63 7.81 -54.29
C ASP A 357 18.57 7.17 -53.27
N PHE A 358 19.79 6.77 -53.66
CA PHE A 358 20.79 6.26 -52.74
C PHE A 358 21.34 7.34 -51.81
N GLU A 359 21.57 8.57 -52.28
CA GLU A 359 21.97 9.70 -51.43
C GLU A 359 20.91 9.99 -50.35
N ARG A 360 19.63 10.03 -50.73
CA ARG A 360 18.51 10.19 -49.80
C ARG A 360 18.43 9.03 -48.80
N THR A 361 18.65 7.80 -49.26
CA THR A 361 18.68 6.62 -48.38
C THR A 361 19.82 6.73 -47.35
N GLY A 362 21.00 7.21 -47.77
CA GLY A 362 22.13 7.46 -46.88
C GLY A 362 21.82 8.49 -45.79
N GLU A 363 21.15 9.59 -46.14
CA GLU A 363 20.70 10.61 -45.18
C GLU A 363 19.71 10.02 -44.15
N GLN A 364 18.74 9.22 -44.61
CA GLN A 364 17.78 8.55 -43.73
C GLN A 364 18.46 7.58 -42.75
N LEU A 365 19.49 6.86 -43.20
CA LEU A 365 20.25 5.95 -42.33
C LEU A 365 21.05 6.70 -41.26
N LEU A 366 21.59 7.89 -41.57
CA LEU A 366 22.22 8.75 -40.57
C LEU A 366 21.21 9.21 -39.51
N HIS A 367 19.99 9.57 -39.91
CA HIS A 367 18.93 9.90 -38.96
C HIS A 367 18.54 8.72 -38.07
N ILE A 368 18.44 7.51 -38.63
CA ILE A 368 18.18 6.30 -37.85
C ILE A 368 19.31 6.07 -36.84
N ALA A 369 20.57 6.16 -37.25
CA ALA A 369 21.71 5.99 -36.35
C ALA A 369 21.68 6.97 -35.16
N SER A 370 21.41 8.25 -35.42
CA SER A 370 21.27 9.26 -34.36
C SER A 370 20.10 8.97 -33.41
N ALA A 371 18.95 8.53 -33.94
CA ALA A 371 17.80 8.14 -33.12
C ALA A 371 18.11 6.90 -32.26
N MET A 372 18.89 5.95 -32.76
CA MET A 372 19.33 4.78 -31.99
C MET A 372 20.27 5.14 -30.85
N GLU A 373 21.18 6.11 -31.04
CA GLU A 373 22.03 6.63 -29.96
C GLU A 373 21.21 7.30 -28.84
N GLU A 374 20.20 8.09 -29.20
CA GLU A 374 19.29 8.73 -28.24
C GLU A 374 18.44 7.69 -27.47
N LEU A 375 17.93 6.68 -28.17
CA LEU A 375 17.21 5.55 -27.56
C LEU A 375 18.11 4.77 -26.60
N SER A 376 19.37 4.53 -26.97
CA SER A 376 20.36 3.85 -26.11
C SER A 376 20.59 4.62 -24.81
N SER A 377 20.82 5.94 -24.91
CA SER A 377 21.01 6.82 -23.76
C SER A 377 19.77 6.84 -22.84
N THR A 378 18.58 6.99 -23.43
CA THR A 378 17.32 7.00 -22.69
C THR A 378 17.04 5.66 -22.01
N ASN A 379 17.29 4.54 -22.70
CA ASN A 379 17.13 3.22 -22.12
C ASN A 379 18.12 2.97 -20.96
N GLY A 380 19.35 3.49 -21.07
CA GLY A 380 20.33 3.48 -19.97
C GLY A 380 19.81 4.21 -18.72
N GLN A 381 19.17 5.38 -18.90
CA GLN A 381 18.53 6.11 -17.79
C GLN A 381 17.35 5.34 -17.19
N VAL A 382 16.51 4.71 -18.03
CA VAL A 382 15.42 3.85 -17.55
C VAL A 382 15.98 2.72 -16.71
N HIS A 383 17.05 2.07 -17.17
CA HIS A 383 17.71 0.98 -16.46
C HIS A 383 18.21 1.40 -15.06
N GLU A 384 18.87 2.56 -14.97
CA GLU A 384 19.35 3.11 -13.70
C GLU A 384 18.19 3.45 -12.76
N ASN A 385 17.17 4.15 -13.26
CA ASN A 385 15.99 4.52 -12.47
C ASN A 385 15.26 3.29 -11.91
N VAL A 386 15.11 2.23 -12.71
CA VAL A 386 14.46 0.98 -12.29
C VAL A 386 15.26 0.28 -11.20
N SER A 387 16.59 0.25 -11.30
CA SER A 387 17.48 -0.30 -10.26
C SER A 387 17.37 0.47 -8.93
N GLN A 388 17.27 1.80 -9.00
CA GLN A 388 17.03 2.64 -7.82
C GLN A 388 15.66 2.36 -7.20
N ILE A 389 14.60 2.24 -8.02
CA ILE A 389 13.24 1.92 -7.52
C ILE A 389 13.20 0.53 -6.88
N HIS A 390 13.89 -0.46 -7.44
CA HIS A 390 13.98 -1.81 -6.86
C HIS A 390 14.63 -1.76 -5.47
N THR A 391 15.75 -1.04 -5.34
CA THR A 391 16.45 -0.86 -4.06
C THR A 391 15.56 -0.16 -3.03
N LEU A 392 14.92 0.94 -3.42
CA LEU A 392 14.00 1.68 -2.56
C LEU A 392 12.80 0.83 -2.11
N SER A 393 12.27 -0.01 -3.00
CA SER A 393 11.17 -0.94 -2.68
C SER A 393 11.61 -1.94 -1.60
N GLY A 394 12.84 -2.45 -1.68
CA GLY A 394 13.43 -3.28 -0.64
C GLY A 394 13.58 -2.56 0.70
N GLU A 395 14.01 -1.29 0.69
CA GLU A 395 14.10 -0.47 1.89
C GLU A 395 12.73 -0.21 2.53
N VAL A 396 11.72 0.13 1.73
CA VAL A 396 10.34 0.32 2.21
C VAL A 396 9.82 -0.96 2.85
N ALA A 397 10.03 -2.12 2.22
CA ALA A 397 9.64 -3.41 2.81
C ALA A 397 10.31 -3.65 4.17
N ARG A 398 11.59 -3.29 4.31
CA ARG A 398 12.32 -3.38 5.58
C ARG A 398 11.78 -2.40 6.63
N TYR A 399 11.50 -1.15 6.26
CA TYR A 399 10.90 -0.17 7.17
C TYR A 399 9.50 -0.57 7.64
N MET A 400 8.72 -1.24 6.78
CA MET A 400 7.43 -1.79 7.16
C MET A 400 7.58 -2.94 8.17
N ALA A 401 8.56 -3.82 8.00
CA ALA A 401 8.85 -4.85 9.01
C ALA A 401 9.24 -4.25 10.38
N ASP A 402 10.12 -3.24 10.42
CA ASP A 402 10.47 -2.54 11.67
C ASP A 402 9.25 -1.81 12.27
N SER A 403 8.41 -1.22 11.43
CA SER A 403 7.17 -0.57 11.87
C SER A 403 6.18 -1.56 12.46
N GLU A 404 6.11 -2.79 11.93
CA GLU A 404 5.29 -3.87 12.50
C GLU A 404 5.75 -4.23 13.91
N ASP A 405 7.06 -4.43 14.11
CA ASP A 405 7.63 -4.74 15.43
C ASP A 405 7.36 -3.61 16.44
N ARG A 406 7.56 -2.35 16.03
CA ARG A 406 7.26 -1.18 16.88
C ARG A 406 5.78 -1.08 17.23
N THR A 407 4.91 -1.40 16.28
CA THR A 407 3.47 -1.35 16.49
C THR A 407 3.01 -2.46 17.43
N ASN A 408 3.59 -3.66 17.34
CA ASN A 408 3.36 -4.74 18.28
C ASN A 408 3.88 -4.39 19.69
N ALA A 409 5.04 -3.74 19.79
CA ALA A 409 5.58 -3.25 21.06
C ALA A 409 4.68 -2.17 21.68
N LEU A 410 4.17 -1.24 20.87
CA LEU A 410 3.21 -0.21 21.30
C LEU A 410 1.92 -0.83 21.82
N ALA A 411 1.34 -1.79 21.08
CA ALA A 411 0.16 -2.51 21.52
C ALA A 411 0.39 -3.22 22.87
N THR A 412 1.56 -3.85 23.05
CA THR A 412 1.92 -4.52 24.31
C THR A 412 2.08 -3.52 25.47
N ALA A 413 2.72 -2.37 25.23
CA ALA A 413 2.86 -1.32 26.23
C ALA A 413 1.49 -0.74 26.64
N THR A 414 0.62 -0.51 25.67
CA THR A 414 -0.74 -0.04 25.90
C THR A 414 -1.60 -1.06 26.66
N GLU A 415 -1.51 -2.34 26.31
CA GLU A 415 -2.11 -3.42 27.11
C GLU A 415 -1.61 -3.37 28.57
N GLY A 416 -0.31 -3.13 28.79
CA GLY A 416 0.26 -2.98 30.12
C GLY A 416 -0.31 -1.79 30.91
N VAL A 417 -0.49 -0.63 30.26
CA VAL A 417 -1.14 0.53 30.89
C VAL A 417 -2.59 0.22 31.23
N GLN A 418 -3.36 -0.36 30.29
CA GLN A 418 -4.74 -0.79 30.51
C GLN A 418 -4.86 -1.76 31.68
N GLU A 419 -3.95 -2.73 31.78
CA GLU A 419 -3.89 -3.68 32.88
C GLU A 419 -3.71 -2.95 34.22
N LEU A 420 -2.76 -2.00 34.30
CA LEU A 420 -2.52 -1.22 35.53
C LEU A 420 -3.75 -0.38 35.93
N VAL A 421 -4.39 0.31 34.98
CA VAL A 421 -5.56 1.15 35.29
C VAL A 421 -6.86 0.38 35.49
N SER A 422 -6.95 -0.86 34.99
CA SER A 422 -8.11 -1.74 35.21
C SER A 422 -8.25 -2.22 36.66
N ARG A 423 -7.16 -2.17 37.43
CA ARG A 423 -7.14 -2.57 38.85
C ARG A 423 -7.93 -1.59 39.72
N PHE A 424 -7.79 -0.30 39.45
CA PHE A 424 -8.49 0.75 40.18
C PHE A 424 -9.99 0.70 39.95
N LYS A 425 -10.80 1.00 40.96
CA LYS A 425 -12.26 1.13 40.80
C LYS A 425 -12.64 2.59 40.96
N THR A 426 -13.32 3.15 39.96
CA THR A 426 -13.72 4.56 39.95
C THR A 426 -15.15 4.78 40.46
N GLY A 427 -16.01 3.78 40.33
CA GLY A 427 -17.40 3.78 40.80
C GLY A 427 -18.44 4.25 39.80
N SER A 428 -18.01 4.75 38.63
CA SER A 428 -18.87 5.30 37.58
C SER A 428 -18.33 4.95 36.19
N GLY A 429 -19.17 5.12 35.16
CA GLY A 429 -18.81 4.85 33.77
C GLY A 429 -19.13 3.44 33.28
N ALA A 430 -19.21 3.31 31.96
CA ALA A 430 -19.52 2.06 31.28
C ALA A 430 -18.48 0.95 31.56
N PHE A 431 -17.22 1.31 31.79
CA PHE A 431 -16.16 0.36 32.12
C PHE A 431 -16.38 -0.37 33.44
N ASP A 432 -16.60 0.38 34.53
CA ASP A 432 -16.81 -0.22 35.85
C ASP A 432 -18.11 -1.04 35.86
N ALA A 433 -19.15 -0.57 35.15
CA ALA A 433 -20.38 -1.34 34.95
C ALA A 433 -20.13 -2.66 34.21
N ALA A 434 -19.36 -2.65 33.12
CA ALA A 434 -19.01 -3.86 32.38
C ALA A 434 -18.20 -4.85 33.23
N VAL A 435 -17.23 -4.35 34.01
CA VAL A 435 -16.43 -5.19 34.93
C VAL A 435 -17.32 -5.78 36.03
N ASP A 436 -18.20 -4.99 36.64
CA ASP A 436 -19.10 -5.47 37.71
C ASP A 436 -20.06 -6.54 37.17
N LYS A 437 -20.64 -6.35 35.98
CA LYS A 437 -21.45 -7.38 35.30
C LYS A 437 -20.66 -8.64 34.95
N SER A 438 -19.41 -8.47 34.52
CA SER A 438 -18.51 -9.59 34.24
C SER A 438 -18.17 -10.36 35.52
N ARG A 439 -17.99 -9.67 36.66
CA ARG A 439 -17.80 -10.31 37.98
C ARG A 439 -19.02 -11.10 38.41
N MET A 440 -20.22 -10.55 38.23
CA MET A 440 -21.46 -11.28 38.49
C MET A 440 -21.56 -12.57 37.66
N LEU A 441 -21.19 -12.51 36.37
CA LEU A 441 -21.12 -13.70 35.53
C LEU A 441 -20.09 -14.69 36.06
N ARG A 442 -18.88 -14.23 36.40
CA ARG A 442 -17.81 -15.07 36.97
C ARG A 442 -18.29 -15.79 38.22
N ASP A 443 -18.86 -15.07 39.18
CA ASP A 443 -19.32 -15.64 40.45
C ASP A 443 -20.42 -16.70 40.21
N ALA A 444 -21.36 -16.42 39.30
CA ALA A 444 -22.43 -17.36 38.96
C ALA A 444 -21.91 -18.62 38.24
N VAL A 445 -20.98 -18.48 37.29
CA VAL A 445 -20.35 -19.62 36.61
C VAL A 445 -19.50 -20.44 37.58
N GLN A 446 -18.73 -19.78 38.45
CA GLN A 446 -17.94 -20.44 39.48
C GLN A 446 -18.81 -21.26 40.43
N ALA A 447 -19.97 -20.72 40.84
CA ALA A 447 -20.93 -21.44 41.66
C ALA A 447 -21.47 -22.70 40.94
N GLN A 448 -21.82 -22.60 39.65
CA GLN A 448 -22.28 -23.77 38.88
C GLN A 448 -21.20 -24.84 38.72
N LEU A 449 -19.94 -24.45 38.48
CA LEU A 449 -18.82 -25.39 38.38
C LEU A 449 -18.52 -26.06 39.73
N ALA A 450 -18.59 -25.31 40.84
CA ALA A 450 -18.45 -25.86 42.18
C ALA A 450 -19.59 -26.85 42.51
N ASP A 451 -20.83 -26.56 42.09
CA ASP A 451 -21.97 -27.48 42.23
C ASP A 451 -21.78 -28.76 41.43
N MET A 452 -21.29 -28.65 40.19
CA MET A 452 -20.94 -29.80 39.35
C MET A 452 -19.87 -30.67 40.01
N GLN A 453 -18.81 -30.05 40.54
CA GLN A 453 -17.76 -30.77 41.27
C GLN A 453 -18.31 -31.48 42.52
N ARG A 454 -19.19 -30.82 43.28
CA ARG A 454 -19.88 -31.44 44.42
C ARG A 454 -20.80 -32.60 44.02
N ALA A 455 -21.36 -32.55 42.81
CA ALA A 455 -22.17 -33.62 42.22
C ALA A 455 -21.33 -34.77 41.62
N GLY A 456 -20.00 -34.74 41.75
CA GLY A 456 -19.09 -35.79 41.27
C GLY A 456 -18.67 -35.65 39.80
N ILE A 457 -18.95 -34.52 39.16
CA ILE A 457 -18.51 -34.25 37.77
C ILE A 457 -17.11 -33.64 37.82
N ASP A 458 -16.15 -34.26 37.13
CA ASP A 458 -14.80 -33.72 37.00
C ASP A 458 -14.77 -32.53 36.02
N VAL A 459 -14.95 -31.32 36.55
CA VAL A 459 -14.85 -30.07 35.78
C VAL A 459 -13.43 -29.77 35.27
N PHE A 460 -12.42 -30.51 35.74
CA PHE A 460 -11.04 -30.38 35.29
C PHE A 460 -10.65 -31.40 34.21
N ASP A 461 -11.54 -32.31 33.81
CA ASP A 461 -11.28 -33.27 32.73
C ASP A 461 -10.82 -32.56 31.46
N ARG A 462 -9.72 -33.07 30.90
CA ARG A 462 -9.05 -32.58 29.68
C ARG A 462 -9.05 -33.62 28.56
N ASN A 463 -9.86 -34.67 28.67
CA ASN A 463 -10.02 -35.65 27.60
C ASN A 463 -10.87 -35.07 26.47
N TYR A 464 -10.22 -34.33 25.58
CA TYR A 464 -10.84 -33.72 24.41
C TYR A 464 -11.10 -34.77 23.33
N VAL A 465 -12.34 -35.23 23.21
CA VAL A 465 -12.75 -36.19 22.17
C VAL A 465 -13.21 -35.42 20.93
N PRO A 466 -12.48 -35.47 19.79
CA PRO A 466 -12.88 -34.78 18.58
C PRO A 466 -14.25 -35.27 18.07
N PHE A 467 -15.06 -34.37 17.55
CA PHE A 467 -16.32 -34.71 16.89
C PHE A 467 -16.61 -33.77 15.73
N GLY A 468 -17.31 -34.29 14.72
CA GLY A 468 -17.56 -33.57 13.47
C GLY A 468 -16.27 -33.44 12.63
N ASN A 469 -16.39 -33.60 11.32
CA ASN A 469 -15.27 -33.32 10.42
C ASN A 469 -15.26 -31.80 10.10
N CYS A 470 -14.96 -30.98 11.10
CA CYS A 470 -15.06 -29.52 11.03
C CYS A 470 -13.68 -28.87 11.10
N THR A 471 -13.50 -27.79 10.34
CA THR A 471 -12.34 -26.90 10.45
C THR A 471 -12.85 -25.53 10.91
N PRO A 472 -12.45 -25.00 12.09
CA PRO A 472 -11.47 -25.54 13.04
C PRO A 472 -11.98 -26.77 13.83
N PRO A 473 -11.07 -27.62 14.36
CA PRO A 473 -11.44 -28.83 15.10
C PRO A 473 -12.32 -28.54 16.32
N LYS A 474 -13.32 -29.41 16.53
CA LYS A 474 -14.23 -29.36 17.68
C LYS A 474 -14.08 -30.60 18.53
N SER A 475 -14.21 -30.44 19.86
CA SER A 475 -14.04 -31.54 20.81
C SER A 475 -15.06 -31.49 21.93
N LYS A 476 -15.56 -32.66 22.35
CA LYS A 476 -16.38 -32.82 23.56
C LYS A 476 -15.48 -33.17 24.75
N VAL A 477 -15.96 -32.83 25.93
CA VAL A 477 -15.39 -33.17 27.24
C VAL A 477 -16.53 -33.62 28.16
N THR A 478 -16.22 -34.42 29.17
CA THR A 478 -17.25 -35.08 30.01
C THR A 478 -18.18 -34.10 30.74
N TRP A 479 -17.65 -32.95 31.17
CA TRP A 479 -18.42 -31.90 31.85
C TRP A 479 -19.13 -30.92 30.89
N GLY A 480 -18.85 -31.00 29.58
CA GLY A 480 -19.16 -29.95 28.61
C GLY A 480 -20.66 -29.68 28.43
N ASP A 481 -21.46 -30.73 28.29
CA ASP A 481 -22.90 -30.62 28.04
C ASP A 481 -23.67 -30.17 29.30
N GLU A 482 -23.27 -30.66 30.47
CA GLU A 482 -23.85 -30.24 31.75
C GLU A 482 -23.49 -28.77 32.06
N TYR A 483 -22.26 -28.35 31.78
CA TYR A 483 -21.88 -26.94 31.85
C TYR A 483 -22.75 -26.08 30.93
N ALA A 484 -22.93 -26.49 29.67
CA ALA A 484 -23.75 -25.76 28.71
C ALA A 484 -25.19 -25.59 29.24
N ARG A 485 -25.79 -26.67 29.73
CA ARG A 485 -27.15 -26.66 30.31
C ARG A 485 -27.30 -25.68 31.47
N ARG A 486 -26.30 -25.59 32.36
CA ARG A 486 -26.33 -24.73 33.56
C ARG A 486 -25.97 -23.27 33.27
N CYS A 487 -24.99 -23.05 32.40
CA CYS A 487 -24.37 -21.74 32.22
C CYS A 487 -24.90 -20.97 31.01
N GLN A 488 -25.57 -21.60 30.03
CA GLN A 488 -26.03 -20.91 28.82
C GLN A 488 -26.88 -19.66 29.12
N GLY A 489 -27.84 -19.77 30.05
CA GLY A 489 -28.68 -18.64 30.46
C GLY A 489 -27.88 -17.51 31.13
N LEU A 490 -26.79 -17.84 31.84
CA LEU A 490 -25.89 -16.85 32.45
C LEU A 490 -25.09 -16.10 31.38
N LEU A 491 -24.59 -16.83 30.38
CA LEU A 491 -23.86 -16.25 29.25
C LEU A 491 -24.75 -15.28 28.45
N GLU A 492 -25.99 -15.67 28.15
CA GLU A 492 -26.97 -14.81 27.46
C GLU A 492 -27.37 -13.59 28.29
N LYS A 493 -27.58 -13.77 29.59
CA LYS A 493 -27.92 -12.66 30.49
C LYS A 493 -26.80 -11.61 30.50
N CYS A 494 -25.55 -12.03 30.63
CA CYS A 494 -24.41 -11.10 30.61
C CYS A 494 -24.28 -10.40 29.25
N LEU A 495 -24.51 -11.12 28.14
CA LEU A 495 -24.51 -10.54 26.79
C LEU A 495 -25.54 -9.40 26.65
N GLY A 496 -26.72 -9.54 27.27
CA GLY A 496 -27.77 -8.51 27.22
C GLY A 496 -27.59 -7.36 28.21
N GLU A 497 -26.87 -7.57 29.32
CA GLU A 497 -26.68 -6.56 30.36
C GLU A 497 -25.43 -5.68 30.17
N VAL A 498 -24.43 -6.14 29.43
CA VAL A 498 -23.22 -5.36 29.12
C VAL A 498 -23.44 -4.58 27.81
N PRO A 499 -23.33 -3.24 27.82
CA PRO A 499 -23.47 -2.43 26.62
C PRO A 499 -22.48 -2.87 25.52
N SER A 500 -22.97 -2.98 24.29
CA SER A 500 -22.20 -3.37 23.10
C SER A 500 -21.36 -4.65 23.29
N CYS A 501 -21.87 -5.60 24.09
CA CYS A 501 -21.21 -6.87 24.33
C CYS A 501 -21.18 -7.72 23.06
N ALA A 502 -19.97 -7.99 22.58
CA ALA A 502 -19.73 -8.86 21.45
C ALA A 502 -19.91 -10.33 21.85
N TYR A 503 -19.39 -10.73 23.02
CA TYR A 503 -19.54 -12.07 23.58
C TYR A 503 -19.36 -12.07 25.10
N ALA A 504 -19.98 -13.05 25.75
CA ALA A 504 -19.75 -13.40 27.15
C ALA A 504 -19.63 -14.93 27.25
N VAL A 505 -18.46 -15.41 27.64
CA VAL A 505 -18.13 -16.86 27.67
C VAL A 505 -17.31 -17.19 28.92
N ALA A 506 -17.18 -18.47 29.22
CA ALA A 506 -16.12 -18.95 30.11
C ALA A 506 -15.25 -19.94 29.36
N VAL A 507 -13.94 -19.79 29.52
CA VAL A 507 -12.92 -20.63 28.90
C VAL A 507 -12.06 -21.24 29.99
N ASN A 508 -11.69 -22.51 29.82
CA ASN A 508 -10.73 -23.14 30.73
C ASN A 508 -9.29 -22.67 30.41
N THR A 509 -8.31 -23.06 31.23
CA THR A 509 -6.88 -22.70 31.06
C THR A 509 -6.23 -23.14 29.73
N ASP A 510 -6.86 -24.04 28.99
CA ASP A 510 -6.40 -24.52 27.68
C ASP A 510 -7.03 -23.73 26.52
N GLY A 511 -7.77 -22.65 26.84
CA GLY A 511 -8.51 -21.87 25.86
C GLY A 511 -9.75 -22.57 25.32
N TYR A 512 -10.22 -23.64 25.97
CA TYR A 512 -11.39 -24.39 25.54
C TYR A 512 -12.68 -23.83 26.13
N LEU A 513 -13.72 -23.72 25.29
CA LEU A 513 -15.10 -23.47 25.73
C LEU A 513 -16.05 -24.52 25.19
N SER A 514 -16.91 -25.07 26.05
CA SER A 514 -17.96 -26.00 25.64
C SER A 514 -19.20 -25.28 25.13
N ALA A 515 -19.60 -24.17 25.76
CA ALA A 515 -20.75 -23.35 25.39
C ALA A 515 -20.36 -21.91 25.07
N HIS A 516 -21.05 -21.32 24.10
CA HIS A 516 -20.91 -19.93 23.68
C HIS A 516 -22.30 -19.28 23.65
N ASN A 517 -22.37 -17.96 23.56
CA ASN A 517 -23.63 -17.27 23.28
C ASN A 517 -24.41 -17.85 22.09
N LEU A 518 -25.74 -17.87 22.15
CA LEU A 518 -26.64 -18.54 21.20
C LEU A 518 -26.41 -18.12 19.74
N LYS A 519 -26.07 -16.84 19.51
CA LYS A 519 -25.74 -16.33 18.17
C LYS A 519 -24.52 -17.01 17.52
N PHE A 520 -23.65 -17.63 18.32
CA PHE A 520 -22.48 -18.39 17.91
C PHE A 520 -22.59 -19.89 18.25
N SER A 521 -23.80 -20.40 18.45
CA SER A 521 -24.10 -21.79 18.79
C SER A 521 -25.05 -22.44 17.77
N LYS A 522 -25.01 -21.99 16.50
CA LYS A 522 -25.85 -22.53 15.42
C LYS A 522 -25.48 -23.99 15.11
N PRO A 523 -26.41 -24.85 14.68
CA PRO A 523 -26.09 -26.21 14.24
C PRO A 523 -25.03 -26.19 13.12
N LEU A 524 -24.15 -27.20 13.11
CA LEU A 524 -23.13 -27.34 12.08
C LEU A 524 -23.79 -27.66 10.73
N THR A 525 -23.43 -26.93 9.68
CA THR A 525 -23.99 -27.09 8.34
C THR A 525 -23.09 -27.91 7.42
N GLY A 526 -21.80 -28.06 7.76
CA GLY A 526 -20.79 -28.67 6.90
C GLY A 526 -20.13 -27.68 5.93
N ASP A 527 -20.62 -26.45 5.83
CA ASP A 527 -19.94 -25.35 5.15
C ASP A 527 -18.96 -24.68 6.13
N GLN A 528 -17.66 -24.80 5.83
CA GLN A 528 -16.59 -24.26 6.65
C GLN A 528 -16.71 -22.75 6.90
N ALA A 529 -17.11 -21.96 5.91
CA ALA A 529 -17.20 -20.51 6.05
C ALA A 529 -18.36 -20.12 6.98
N ALA A 530 -19.51 -20.78 6.80
CA ALA A 530 -20.68 -20.58 7.65
C ALA A 530 -20.44 -21.06 9.09
N ASP A 531 -19.82 -22.23 9.27
CA ASP A 531 -19.58 -22.85 10.57
C ASP A 531 -18.53 -22.10 11.39
N LEU A 532 -17.50 -21.52 10.75
CA LEU A 532 -16.47 -20.72 11.42
C LEU A 532 -17.06 -19.51 12.15
N VAL A 533 -18.07 -18.87 11.57
CA VAL A 533 -18.74 -17.69 12.15
C VAL A 533 -19.93 -18.10 13.01
N GLY A 534 -20.75 -19.04 12.55
CA GLY A 534 -22.03 -19.41 13.16
C GLY A 534 -21.93 -20.37 14.34
N ASN A 535 -20.84 -21.15 14.46
CA ASN A 535 -20.66 -22.10 15.55
C ASN A 535 -19.24 -22.05 16.14
N ARG A 536 -19.10 -21.35 17.27
CA ARG A 536 -17.85 -21.22 18.02
C ARG A 536 -17.79 -22.11 19.27
N THR A 537 -18.79 -22.97 19.48
CA THR A 537 -18.85 -23.90 20.62
C THR A 537 -17.87 -25.07 20.51
N CYS A 538 -17.57 -25.68 21.65
CA CYS A 538 -16.74 -26.88 21.76
C CYS A 538 -15.39 -26.76 21.04
N ARG A 539 -14.77 -25.58 21.08
CA ARG A 539 -13.57 -25.22 20.32
C ARG A 539 -12.46 -24.74 21.27
N LYS A 540 -11.21 -24.99 20.88
CA LYS A 540 -10.03 -24.40 21.51
C LYS A 540 -9.60 -23.12 20.80
N PHE A 541 -9.21 -22.15 21.62
CA PHE A 541 -8.74 -20.82 21.24
C PHE A 541 -7.29 -20.71 21.71
N GLU A 542 -6.36 -21.04 20.82
CA GLU A 542 -4.95 -21.29 21.14
C GLU A 542 -4.02 -20.14 20.75
N ASN A 543 -4.56 -19.01 20.29
CA ASN A 543 -3.71 -17.87 19.99
C ASN A 543 -3.10 -17.32 21.31
N PRO A 544 -1.88 -16.74 21.27
CA PRO A 544 -1.17 -16.33 22.50
C PRO A 544 -1.97 -15.37 23.39
N GLY A 545 -2.75 -14.49 22.78
CA GLY A 545 -3.61 -13.56 23.50
C GLY A 545 -4.76 -14.25 24.24
N GLU A 546 -5.48 -15.12 23.56
CA GLU A 546 -6.59 -15.90 24.12
C GLU A 546 -6.13 -16.79 25.26
N LEU A 547 -4.96 -17.44 25.11
CA LEU A 547 -4.35 -18.24 26.17
C LEU A 547 -3.93 -17.40 27.37
N ARG A 548 -3.39 -16.19 27.15
CA ARG A 548 -3.07 -15.26 28.25
C ARG A 548 -4.34 -14.87 29.02
N ALA A 549 -5.43 -14.58 28.32
CA ALA A 549 -6.72 -14.28 28.96
C ALA A 549 -7.29 -15.49 29.70
N ALA A 550 -7.20 -16.69 29.12
CA ALA A 550 -7.68 -17.93 29.71
C ALA A 550 -6.90 -18.35 30.98
N ARG A 551 -5.61 -17.99 31.06
CA ARG A 551 -4.68 -18.31 32.15
C ARG A 551 -4.46 -17.15 33.11
N ASN A 552 -5.22 -16.07 32.98
CA ASN A 552 -5.09 -14.92 33.85
C ASN A 552 -5.34 -15.32 35.32
N THR A 553 -4.47 -14.85 36.21
CA THR A 553 -4.57 -15.00 37.67
C THR A 553 -4.79 -13.67 38.39
N LEU A 554 -4.79 -12.56 37.66
CA LEU A 554 -5.05 -11.24 38.22
C LEU A 554 -6.55 -11.04 38.44
N PRO A 555 -6.97 -10.20 39.41
CA PRO A 555 -8.39 -9.97 39.71
C PRO A 555 -9.21 -9.51 38.51
N VAL A 556 -8.61 -8.71 37.62
CA VAL A 556 -9.17 -8.26 36.35
C VAL A 556 -8.01 -8.12 35.36
N LEU A 557 -8.18 -8.64 34.15
CA LEU A 557 -7.31 -8.38 33.01
C LEU A 557 -8.17 -7.79 31.89
N VAL A 558 -7.74 -6.65 31.34
CA VAL A 558 -8.39 -6.04 30.18
C VAL A 558 -7.41 -5.99 29.02
N ARG A 559 -7.87 -6.43 27.85
CA ARG A 559 -7.05 -6.44 26.63
C ARG A 559 -7.82 -5.88 25.46
N THR A 560 -7.25 -4.90 24.77
CA THR A 560 -7.79 -4.42 23.50
C THR A 560 -7.16 -5.18 22.34
N TYR A 561 -7.98 -5.74 21.46
CA TYR A 561 -7.51 -6.46 20.27
C TYR A 561 -8.48 -6.29 19.11
N VAL A 562 -8.01 -6.52 17.89
CA VAL A 562 -8.89 -6.64 16.72
C VAL A 562 -9.36 -8.06 16.56
N ARG A 563 -10.67 -8.20 16.50
CA ARG A 563 -11.31 -9.45 16.14
C ARG A 563 -11.12 -9.74 14.65
N ASP A 564 -11.23 -11.00 14.26
CA ASP A 564 -11.25 -11.44 12.84
C ASP A 564 -12.25 -10.65 11.97
N THR A 565 -13.26 -10.03 12.57
CA THR A 565 -14.28 -9.19 11.92
C THR A 565 -13.84 -7.74 11.66
N GLY A 566 -12.65 -7.33 12.12
CA GLY A 566 -12.14 -5.95 12.05
C GLY A 566 -12.59 -5.06 13.21
N GLU A 567 -13.46 -5.55 14.09
CA GLU A 567 -13.94 -4.80 15.26
C GLU A 567 -12.87 -4.75 16.35
N LEU A 568 -12.65 -3.56 16.93
CA LEU A 568 -11.81 -3.38 18.10
C LEU A 568 -12.59 -3.74 19.37
N LEU A 569 -12.17 -4.81 20.04
CA LEU A 569 -12.80 -5.29 21.26
C LEU A 569 -11.88 -5.14 22.46
N CYS A 570 -12.47 -4.81 23.60
CA CYS A 570 -11.88 -4.95 24.91
C CYS A 570 -12.39 -6.25 25.54
N ASP A 571 -11.48 -7.20 25.80
CA ASP A 571 -11.72 -8.45 26.51
C ASP A 571 -11.47 -8.28 28.00
N ILE A 572 -12.52 -8.40 28.81
CA ILE A 572 -12.44 -8.44 30.26
C ILE A 572 -12.35 -9.91 30.68
N ALA A 573 -11.18 -10.31 31.21
CA ALA A 573 -10.92 -11.65 31.71
C ALA A 573 -10.86 -11.68 33.24
N LEU A 574 -11.65 -12.58 33.84
CA LEU A 574 -11.80 -12.73 35.29
C LEU A 574 -11.62 -14.18 35.72
N PRO A 575 -10.72 -14.48 36.67
CA PRO A 575 -10.38 -15.86 37.03
C PRO A 575 -11.53 -16.57 37.74
N ILE A 576 -11.75 -17.82 37.36
CA ILE A 576 -12.66 -18.78 37.99
C ILE A 576 -11.83 -19.79 38.75
N GLU A 577 -12.04 -19.89 40.05
CA GLU A 577 -11.40 -20.87 40.92
C GLU A 577 -12.43 -21.85 41.47
N VAL A 578 -12.14 -23.15 41.32
CA VAL A 578 -13.00 -24.23 41.84
C VAL A 578 -12.15 -25.12 42.73
N GLY A 579 -12.53 -25.25 43.99
CA GLY A 579 -11.77 -26.03 44.98
C GLY A 579 -10.34 -25.52 45.23
N GLY A 580 -10.10 -24.20 45.12
CA GLY A 580 -8.79 -23.58 45.31
C GLY A 580 -7.82 -23.74 44.14
N ARG A 581 -8.30 -24.21 42.98
CA ARG A 581 -7.51 -24.36 41.75
C ARG A 581 -8.14 -23.52 40.63
N LEU A 582 -7.32 -22.83 39.85
CA LEU A 582 -7.75 -22.10 38.66
C LEU A 582 -8.34 -23.07 37.63
N TRP A 583 -9.62 -22.90 37.31
CA TRP A 583 -10.29 -23.63 36.24
C TRP A 583 -10.06 -22.97 34.88
N GLY A 584 -10.10 -21.64 34.87
CA GLY A 584 -10.01 -20.79 33.69
C GLY A 584 -10.51 -19.38 34.00
N ASN A 585 -11.05 -18.70 32.99
CA ASN A 585 -11.54 -17.33 33.12
C ASN A 585 -12.91 -17.15 32.47
N VAL A 586 -13.77 -16.32 33.07
CA VAL A 586 -14.85 -15.67 32.32
C VAL A 586 -14.21 -14.62 31.42
N ARG A 587 -14.67 -14.54 30.17
CA ARG A 587 -14.23 -13.57 29.18
C ARG A 587 -15.44 -12.85 28.61
N VAL A 588 -15.44 -11.53 28.75
CA VAL A 588 -16.50 -10.65 28.24
C VAL A 588 -15.88 -9.66 27.28
N GLY A 589 -16.15 -9.82 26.00
CA GLY A 589 -15.69 -8.92 24.96
C GLY A 589 -16.74 -7.85 24.67
N THR A 590 -16.36 -6.59 24.74
CA THR A 590 -17.21 -5.45 24.36
C THR A 590 -16.48 -4.54 23.38
N VAL A 591 -17.25 -3.82 22.55
CA VAL A 591 -16.70 -2.80 21.65
C VAL A 591 -15.98 -1.74 22.47
N ALA A 592 -14.73 -1.45 22.11
CA ALA A 592 -13.85 -0.62 22.93
C ALA A 592 -14.44 0.79 23.18
N GLU A 593 -15.11 1.38 22.19
CA GLU A 593 -15.79 2.67 22.28
C GLU A 593 -16.91 2.70 23.31
N ALA A 594 -17.60 1.57 23.52
CA ALA A 594 -18.71 1.49 24.47
C ALA A 594 -18.23 1.59 25.92
N LEU A 595 -16.96 1.29 26.20
CA LEU A 595 -16.35 1.44 27.51
C LEU A 595 -15.92 2.88 27.82
N LEU A 596 -15.91 3.76 26.82
CA LEU A 596 -15.50 5.16 26.95
C LEU A 596 -16.64 6.10 27.39
N VAL A 597 -17.87 5.60 27.41
CA VAL A 597 -19.08 6.38 27.75
C VAL A 597 -19.15 6.57 29.27
N GLU A 598 -19.36 7.82 29.69
CA GLU A 598 -19.50 8.23 31.11
C GLU A 598 -20.84 7.86 31.74
#